data_AF-X1R091-F1
#
_entry.id   AF-X1R091-F1
#
_cell.length_a   1.000
_cell.length_b   1.000
_cell.length_c   1.000
_cell.angle_alpha   90.00
_cell.angle_beta   90.00
_cell.angle_gamma   90.00
#
_symmetry.space_group_name_H-M   'P 1'
#
loop_
_entity.id
_entity.type
_entity.pdbx_description
1 polymer ?
#
loop_
_entity_poly.entity_id
_entity_poly.type
_entity_poly.pdbx_seq_one_letter_code
_entity_poly.pdbx_strand_id
1 'polypeptide(L)'
;NLELYSIAALIDRDKVVSIPESGHDLFLRDASEIVKWQSKKLIIDLPGGTNMFLLAKKHFNVLGAMIVTMPNQAEDTRRIIDLCLHNRVNILGVCENFSGAVWENGEYITQGNDFFAPFGLNSMEKVCAEFDIPYFGNIPLFQRFSLDNVRQWETVKDISGKIGNKLK
;
A
#
# COMPACT_ATOMS: atom_id res chain seq x y z
N ASN A 1 11.84 -15.64 0.25
CA ASN A 1 10.55 -16.23 -0.13
C ASN A 1 9.49 -15.18 0.13
N LEU A 2 8.66 -14.83 -0.85
CA LEU A 2 7.52 -13.93 -0.64
C LEU A 2 6.32 -14.81 -0.31
N GLU A 3 5.67 -14.54 0.83
CA GLU A 3 4.45 -15.22 1.25
C GLU A 3 3.27 -14.27 1.03
N LEU A 4 2.17 -14.78 0.50
CA LEU A 4 0.99 -13.97 0.19
C LEU A 4 -0.25 -14.61 0.78
N TYR A 5 -0.99 -13.80 1.53
CA TYR A 5 -2.38 -14.04 1.89
C TYR A 5 -3.21 -12.91 1.28
N SER A 6 -4.23 -13.25 0.51
CA SER A 6 -5.10 -12.27 -0.15
C SER A 6 -6.53 -12.74 -0.10
N ILE A 7 -7.44 -11.86 0.29
CA ILE A 7 -8.88 -12.12 0.29
C ILE A 7 -9.37 -12.41 -1.13
N ALA A 8 -8.81 -11.74 -2.14
CA ALA A 8 -9.14 -11.97 -3.54
C ALA A 8 -8.81 -13.41 -4.01
N ALA A 9 -7.91 -14.12 -3.33
CA ALA A 9 -7.62 -15.52 -3.61
C ALA A 9 -8.73 -16.48 -3.13
N LEU A 10 -9.59 -16.03 -2.21
CA LEU A 10 -10.67 -16.80 -1.61
C LEU A 10 -12.03 -16.58 -2.31
N ILE A 11 -12.11 -15.59 -3.20
CA ILE A 11 -13.34 -15.18 -3.88
C ILE A 11 -13.27 -15.60 -5.35
N ASP A 12 -14.40 -16.06 -5.91
CA ASP A 12 -14.52 -16.35 -7.33
C ASP A 12 -14.24 -15.08 -8.16
N ARG A 13 -13.36 -15.19 -9.17
CA ARG A 13 -12.87 -14.04 -9.95
C ARG A 13 -13.96 -13.24 -10.65
N ASP A 14 -15.04 -13.91 -11.07
CA ASP A 14 -16.12 -13.30 -11.84
C ASP A 14 -17.24 -12.77 -10.93
N LYS A 15 -17.03 -12.76 -9.61
CA LYS A 15 -18.01 -12.27 -8.63
C LYS A 15 -17.52 -11.00 -7.97
N VAL A 16 -18.33 -9.96 -8.07
CA VAL A 16 -18.21 -8.77 -7.23
C VAL A 16 -18.72 -9.13 -5.84
N VAL A 17 -17.90 -8.89 -4.83
CA VAL A 17 -18.26 -9.11 -3.42
C VAL A 17 -18.05 -7.81 -2.66
N SER A 18 -19.11 -7.35 -2.01
CA SER A 18 -19.02 -6.28 -1.01
C SER A 18 -18.58 -6.88 0.31
N ILE A 19 -17.48 -6.37 0.87
CA ILE A 19 -16.97 -6.79 2.17
C ILE A 19 -17.38 -5.73 3.20
N PRO A 20 -18.21 -6.08 4.21
CA PRO A 20 -18.52 -5.15 5.29
C PRO A 20 -17.30 -4.95 6.21
N GLU A 21 -17.32 -3.91 7.04
CA GLU A 21 -16.25 -3.63 8.01
C GLU A 21 -15.92 -4.84 8.91
N SER A 22 -16.94 -5.55 9.38
CA SER A 22 -16.79 -6.79 10.16
C SER A 22 -16.05 -7.90 9.41
N GLY A 23 -16.15 -7.92 8.08
CA GLY A 23 -15.40 -8.85 7.23
C GLY A 23 -13.90 -8.54 7.27
N HIS A 24 -13.52 -7.26 7.26
CA HIS A 24 -12.11 -6.89 7.36
C HIS A 24 -11.48 -7.27 8.69
N ASP A 25 -12.21 -7.13 9.81
CA ASP A 25 -11.75 -7.59 11.13
C ASP A 25 -11.52 -9.11 11.14
N LEU A 26 -12.46 -9.89 10.59
CA LEU A 26 -12.30 -11.35 10.46
C LEU A 26 -11.09 -11.73 9.62
N PHE A 27 -10.85 -11.05 8.49
CA PHE A 27 -9.70 -11.35 7.64
C PHE A 27 -8.36 -11.02 8.32
N LEU A 28 -8.29 -9.93 9.08
CA LEU A 28 -7.09 -9.58 9.84
C LEU A 28 -6.85 -10.58 10.98
N ARG A 29 -7.91 -11.00 11.69
CA ARG A 29 -7.82 -12.06 12.70
C ARG A 29 -7.31 -13.35 12.08
N ASP A 30 -7.93 -13.83 11.01
CA ASP A 30 -7.57 -15.09 10.36
C ASP A 30 -6.14 -15.04 9.80
N ALA A 31 -5.73 -13.91 9.24
CA ALA A 31 -4.35 -13.68 8.82
C ALA A 31 -3.36 -13.74 9.99
N SER A 32 -3.75 -13.32 11.20
CA SER A 32 -2.87 -13.34 12.37
C SER A 32 -2.84 -14.70 13.10
N GLU A 33 -3.98 -15.40 13.18
CA GLU A 33 -4.15 -16.59 14.02
C GLU A 33 -4.04 -17.90 13.24
N ILE A 34 -4.51 -17.92 11.99
CA ILE A 34 -4.67 -19.15 11.20
C ILE A 34 -3.50 -19.33 10.23
N VAL A 35 -3.04 -18.24 9.62
CA VAL A 35 -1.97 -18.30 8.62
C VAL A 35 -0.62 -18.57 9.28
N LYS A 36 0.07 -19.62 8.83
CA LYS A 36 1.40 -20.02 9.32
C LYS A 36 2.51 -19.31 8.55
N TRP A 37 2.70 -18.03 8.84
CA TRP A 37 3.80 -17.23 8.29
C TRP A 37 5.16 -17.82 8.67
N GLN A 38 6.07 -17.97 7.70
CA GLN A 38 7.50 -18.20 7.98
C GLN A 38 8.25 -16.87 8.02
N SER A 39 7.69 -15.82 7.42
CA SER A 39 8.25 -14.48 7.37
C SER A 39 8.14 -13.78 8.73
N LYS A 40 9.24 -13.15 9.18
CA LYS A 40 9.26 -12.36 10.43
C LYS A 40 8.69 -10.94 10.28
N LYS A 41 8.49 -10.49 9.05
CA LYS A 41 8.00 -9.15 8.71
C LYS A 41 6.86 -9.31 7.70
N LEU A 42 5.78 -8.58 7.94
CA LEU A 42 4.60 -8.57 7.09
C LEU A 42 4.33 -7.15 6.61
N ILE A 43 3.89 -7.01 5.36
CA ILE A 43 3.30 -5.79 4.83
C ILE A 43 1.81 -6.08 4.73
N ILE A 44 1.01 -5.28 5.42
CA ILE A 44 -0.45 -5.39 5.39
C ILE A 44 -0.95 -4.24 4.53
N ASP A 45 -1.46 -4.57 3.35
CA ASP A 45 -2.11 -3.62 2.47
C ASP A 45 -3.55 -3.38 2.97
N LEU A 46 -3.85 -2.14 3.33
CA LEU A 46 -5.11 -1.75 3.94
C LEU A 46 -5.94 -0.93 2.94
N PRO A 47 -7.28 -1.09 2.92
CA PRO A 47 -8.14 -0.24 2.10
C PRO A 47 -7.90 1.25 2.39
N GLY A 48 -7.84 2.07 1.33
CA GLY A 48 -7.60 3.50 1.44
C GLY A 48 -8.68 4.24 2.23
N GLY A 49 -8.31 5.35 2.89
CA GLY A 49 -9.24 6.26 3.55
C GLY A 49 -9.88 5.75 4.85
N THR A 50 -9.37 4.65 5.42
CA THR A 50 -9.98 4.03 6.60
C THR A 50 -9.05 4.04 7.81
N ASN A 51 -9.64 4.04 9.01
CA ASN A 51 -8.94 3.78 10.28
C ASN A 51 -8.60 2.28 10.47
N MET A 52 -8.58 1.49 9.39
CA MET A 52 -8.32 0.04 9.39
C MET A 52 -6.96 -0.32 9.98
N PHE A 53 -6.00 0.60 9.99
CA PHE A 53 -4.73 0.39 10.67
C PHE A 53 -4.91 0.17 12.19
N LEU A 54 -5.99 0.69 12.78
CA LEU A 54 -6.38 0.40 14.16
C LEU A 54 -6.86 -1.03 14.32
N LEU A 55 -7.60 -1.56 13.35
CA LEU A 55 -8.00 -2.98 13.34
C LEU A 55 -6.77 -3.88 13.13
N ALA A 56 -5.85 -3.51 12.23
CA ALA A 56 -4.60 -4.23 12.06
C ALA A 56 -3.79 -4.28 13.38
N LYS A 57 -3.77 -3.18 14.15
CA LYS A 57 -3.13 -3.11 15.47
C LYS A 57 -3.76 -4.04 16.52
N LYS A 58 -5.04 -4.42 16.39
CA LYS A 58 -5.70 -5.37 17.30
C LYS A 58 -5.15 -6.79 17.12
N HIS A 59 -4.84 -7.16 15.88
CA HIS A 59 -4.48 -8.53 15.50
C HIS A 59 -2.96 -8.72 15.32
N PHE A 60 -2.22 -7.65 15.03
CA PHE A 60 -0.79 -7.69 14.78
C PHE A 60 -0.01 -6.73 15.68
N ASN A 61 1.23 -7.10 16.00
CA ASN A 61 2.20 -6.18 16.58
C ASN A 61 2.76 -5.26 15.49
N VAL A 62 2.06 -4.15 15.24
CA VAL A 62 2.38 -3.19 14.17
C VAL A 62 3.64 -2.39 14.54
N LEU A 63 4.71 -2.54 13.73
CA LEU A 63 5.94 -1.77 13.87
C LEU A 63 5.77 -0.28 13.51
N GLY A 64 4.84 -0.01 12.59
CA GLY A 64 4.48 1.32 12.17
C GLY A 64 3.67 1.30 10.88
N ALA A 65 3.18 2.47 10.49
CA ALA A 65 2.46 2.70 9.25
C ALA A 65 3.34 3.46 8.25
N MET A 66 3.26 3.05 6.99
CA MET A 66 3.74 3.85 5.87
C MET A 66 2.52 4.47 5.21
N ILE A 67 2.50 5.79 5.10
CA ILE A 67 1.37 6.52 4.51
C ILE A 67 1.67 6.70 3.03
N VAL A 68 0.78 6.19 2.18
CA VAL A 68 0.81 6.44 0.73
C VAL A 68 -0.32 7.41 0.41
N THR A 69 0.01 8.54 -0.20
CA THR A 69 -0.94 9.62 -0.49
C THR A 69 -0.72 10.18 -1.90
N MET A 70 -1.43 11.23 -2.29
CA MET A 70 -1.29 11.90 -3.60
C MET A 70 -1.10 13.41 -3.38
N PRO A 71 -0.48 14.15 -4.33
CA PRO A 71 -0.14 15.55 -4.09
C PRO A 71 -1.35 16.47 -3.77
N ASN A 72 -2.56 16.11 -4.20
CA ASN A 72 -3.79 16.83 -3.92
C ASN A 72 -4.54 16.39 -2.63
N GLN A 73 -3.93 15.56 -1.78
CA GLN A 73 -4.55 14.96 -0.58
C GLN A 73 -3.92 15.47 0.73
N ALA A 74 -3.45 16.72 0.76
CA ALA A 74 -2.71 17.25 1.91
C ALA A 74 -3.55 17.26 3.20
N GLU A 75 -4.83 17.61 3.13
CA GLU A 75 -5.71 17.64 4.31
C GLU A 75 -5.97 16.23 4.86
N ASP A 76 -6.29 15.27 3.99
CA ASP A 76 -6.51 13.89 4.41
C ASP A 76 -5.24 13.24 4.93
N THR A 77 -4.07 13.58 4.38
CA THR A 77 -2.77 13.14 4.89
C THR A 77 -2.54 13.64 6.33
N ARG A 78 -2.83 14.91 6.61
CA ARG A 78 -2.75 15.46 7.97
C ARG A 78 -3.67 14.72 8.94
N ARG A 79 -4.93 14.48 8.53
CA ARG A 79 -5.90 13.71 9.35
C ARG A 79 -5.39 12.30 9.66
N ILE A 80 -4.81 11.60 8.69
CA ILE A 80 -4.24 10.26 8.90
C ILE A 80 -3.02 10.31 9.82
N ILE A 81 -2.12 11.30 9.64
CA ILE A 81 -0.97 11.52 10.53
C ILE A 81 -1.48 11.72 11.97
N ASP A 82 -2.44 12.63 12.16
CA ASP A 82 -3.05 12.87 13.47
C ASP A 82 -3.63 11.59 14.05
N LEU A 83 -4.41 10.82 13.28
CA LEU A 83 -4.98 9.56 13.75
C LEU A 83 -3.91 8.55 14.19
N CYS A 84 -2.80 8.43 13.45
CA CYS A 84 -1.68 7.59 13.84
C CYS A 84 -1.03 8.06 15.15
N LEU A 85 -0.75 9.36 15.28
CA LEU A 85 -0.14 9.96 16.47
C LEU A 85 -1.02 9.78 17.71
N HIS A 86 -2.31 10.10 17.62
CA HIS A 86 -3.29 9.94 18.71
C HIS A 86 -3.40 8.48 19.17
N ASN A 87 -3.30 7.52 18.24
CA ASN A 87 -3.38 6.09 18.54
C ASN A 87 -2.02 5.44 18.81
N ARG A 88 -0.95 6.23 18.97
CA ARG A 88 0.42 5.74 19.22
C ARG A 88 0.84 4.67 18.20
N VAL A 89 0.61 4.97 16.93
CA VAL A 89 1.13 4.19 15.80
C VAL A 89 2.30 4.95 15.23
N ASN A 90 3.47 4.31 15.25
CA ASN A 90 4.68 4.89 14.69
C ASN A 90 4.51 5.11 13.19
N ILE A 91 4.83 6.30 12.68
CA ILE A 91 4.77 6.57 11.25
C ILE A 91 6.18 6.38 10.70
N LEU A 92 6.37 5.35 9.88
CA LEU A 92 7.68 5.03 9.30
C LEU A 92 8.10 6.09 8.28
N GLY A 93 7.11 6.62 7.55
CA GLY A 93 7.29 7.69 6.61
C GLY A 93 6.09 7.85 5.68
N VAL A 94 6.13 8.88 4.85
CA VAL A 94 5.11 9.21 3.85
C VAL A 94 5.71 9.11 2.44
N CYS A 95 4.95 8.54 1.52
CA CYS A 95 5.26 8.51 0.10
C CYS A 95 4.14 9.19 -0.70
N GLU A 96 4.52 10.11 -1.59
CA GLU A 96 3.58 10.80 -2.48
C GLU A 96 3.50 10.05 -3.82
N ASN A 97 2.38 9.38 -4.06
CA ASN A 97 2.07 8.65 -5.28
C ASN A 97 1.46 9.55 -6.36
N PHE A 98 1.64 9.18 -7.63
CA PHE A 98 1.22 9.94 -8.81
C PHE A 98 1.74 11.38 -8.84
N SER A 99 2.94 11.59 -8.31
CA SER A 99 3.59 12.90 -8.25
C SER A 99 4.29 13.23 -9.56
N GLY A 100 3.68 14.11 -10.35
CA GLY A 100 4.15 14.38 -11.71
C GLY A 100 4.13 13.15 -12.61
N ALA A 101 4.80 13.27 -13.74
CA ALA A 101 4.92 12.24 -14.75
C ALA A 101 6.33 12.25 -15.33
N VAL A 102 6.91 11.08 -15.58
CA VAL A 102 8.23 10.96 -16.22
C VAL A 102 8.16 10.09 -17.47
N TRP A 103 9.02 10.37 -18.43
CA TRP A 103 9.28 9.53 -19.60
C TRP A 103 10.05 8.26 -19.21
N GLU A 104 10.18 7.33 -20.15
CA GLU A 104 10.93 6.09 -19.96
C GLU A 104 12.42 6.28 -19.61
N ASN A 105 12.99 7.44 -19.94
CA ASN A 105 14.37 7.82 -19.61
C ASN A 105 14.49 8.47 -18.22
N GLY A 106 13.39 8.62 -17.49
CA GLY A 106 13.35 9.25 -16.16
C GLY A 106 13.24 10.77 -16.18
N GLU A 107 13.17 11.40 -17.35
CA GLU A 107 12.95 12.85 -17.46
C GLU A 107 11.49 13.21 -17.24
N TYR A 108 11.21 14.31 -16.52
CA TYR A 108 9.84 14.76 -16.33
C TYR A 108 9.18 15.14 -17.66
N ILE A 109 7.94 14.68 -17.85
CA ILE A 109 7.10 15.08 -18.96
C ILE A 109 6.71 16.55 -18.75
N THR A 110 6.81 17.36 -19.79
CA THR A 110 6.34 18.76 -19.77
C THR A 110 5.12 18.94 -20.67
N GLN A 111 4.26 19.89 -20.32
CA GLN A 111 3.17 20.38 -21.13
C GLN A 111 3.38 21.88 -21.35
N GLY A 112 3.99 22.24 -22.49
CA GLY A 112 4.48 23.61 -22.70
C GLY A 112 5.71 23.88 -21.85
N ASN A 113 5.67 24.97 -21.06
CA ASN A 113 6.76 25.35 -20.15
C ASN A 113 6.64 24.72 -18.74
N ASP A 114 5.52 24.03 -18.46
CA ASP A 114 5.24 23.47 -17.14
C ASP A 114 5.41 21.95 -17.12
N PHE A 115 5.66 21.39 -15.94
CA PHE A 115 5.66 19.94 -15.76
C PHE A 115 4.24 19.37 -15.88
N PHE A 116 4.10 18.23 -16.57
CA PHE A 116 2.85 17.49 -16.62
C PHE A 116 2.63 16.79 -15.27
N ALA A 117 1.80 17.41 -14.44
CA ALA A 117 1.51 16.97 -13.08
C ALA A 117 0.00 17.03 -12.81
N PRO A 118 -0.80 16.11 -13.37
CA PRO A 118 -2.27 16.18 -13.28
C PRO A 118 -2.82 16.13 -11.85
N PHE A 119 -2.06 15.58 -10.91
CA PHE A 119 -2.41 15.50 -9.49
C PHE A 119 -1.58 16.44 -8.60
N GLY A 120 -0.65 17.20 -9.18
CA GLY A 120 0.35 18.00 -8.49
C GLY A 120 1.72 17.33 -8.35
N LEU A 121 2.64 18.01 -7.68
CA LEU A 121 4.05 17.62 -7.52
C LEU A 121 4.61 18.23 -6.24
N ASN A 122 5.34 17.43 -5.44
CA ASN A 122 6.08 17.87 -4.26
C ASN A 122 5.22 18.56 -3.18
N SER A 123 3.98 18.12 -2.99
CA SER A 123 3.06 18.73 -2.02
C SER A 123 3.28 18.20 -0.60
N MET A 124 3.71 16.94 -0.46
CA MET A 124 3.78 16.26 0.84
C MET A 124 5.06 16.53 1.63
N GLU A 125 6.13 17.02 1.01
CA GLU A 125 7.37 17.31 1.74
C GLU A 125 7.14 18.33 2.86
N LYS A 126 6.37 19.39 2.58
CA LYS A 126 5.98 20.40 3.57
C LYS A 126 5.11 19.81 4.67
N VAL A 127 4.14 18.97 4.29
CA VAL A 127 3.27 18.28 5.26
C VAL A 127 4.11 17.40 6.18
N CYS A 128 5.06 16.64 5.65
CA CYS A 128 5.92 15.77 6.46
C CYS A 128 6.81 16.59 7.42
N ALA A 129 7.36 17.72 6.94
CA ALA A 129 8.18 18.62 7.74
C ALA A 129 7.39 19.26 8.90
N GLU A 130 6.10 19.57 8.73
CA GLU A 130 5.24 20.09 9.79
C GLU A 130 5.14 19.15 11.01
N PHE A 131 5.24 17.84 10.79
CA PHE A 131 5.07 16.81 11.82
C PHE A 131 6.38 16.08 12.18
N ASP A 132 7.53 16.51 11.63
CA ASP A 132 8.83 15.84 11.78
C ASP A 132 8.79 14.35 11.38
N ILE A 133 8.10 14.05 10.27
CA ILE A 133 7.94 12.68 9.75
C ILE A 133 8.88 12.46 8.55
N PRO A 134 9.52 11.28 8.42
CA PRO A 134 10.32 10.96 7.24
C PRO A 134 9.50 11.03 5.94
N TYR A 135 9.96 11.83 4.99
CA TYR A 135 9.42 11.86 3.64
C TYR A 135 10.26 10.94 2.73
N PHE A 136 9.65 9.88 2.22
CA PHE A 136 10.33 8.91 1.35
C PHE A 136 10.38 9.35 -0.12
N GLY A 137 9.68 10.43 -0.47
CA GLY A 137 9.72 11.03 -1.80
C GLY A 137 8.50 10.68 -2.65
N ASN A 138 8.73 10.71 -3.95
CA ASN A 138 7.69 10.72 -4.99
C ASN A 138 7.71 9.46 -5.83
N ILE A 139 6.51 8.95 -6.14
CA ILE A 139 6.29 7.93 -7.18
C ILE A 139 5.55 8.62 -8.34
N PRO A 140 6.17 8.75 -9.53
CA PRO A 140 5.56 9.41 -10.67
C PRO A 140 4.47 8.55 -11.34
N LEU A 141 3.54 9.20 -12.05
CA LEU A 141 2.39 8.55 -12.73
C LEU A 141 2.82 7.51 -13.77
N PHE A 142 3.86 7.82 -14.52
CA PHE A 142 4.50 6.90 -15.44
C PHE A 142 5.87 6.62 -14.87
N GLN A 143 6.08 5.40 -14.40
CA GLN A 143 7.39 4.90 -14.05
C GLN A 143 7.70 3.81 -15.06
N ARG A 144 8.91 3.77 -15.63
CA ARG A 144 9.35 2.63 -16.44
C ARG A 144 9.53 1.42 -15.51
N PHE A 145 8.44 0.80 -15.12
CA PHE A 145 8.46 -0.62 -14.87
C PHE A 145 8.47 -1.26 -16.26
N SER A 146 9.61 -1.82 -16.66
CA SER A 146 9.52 -2.95 -17.57
C SER A 146 8.63 -3.97 -16.87
N LEU A 147 7.41 -4.14 -17.39
CA LEU A 147 6.51 -5.22 -16.96
C LEU A 147 7.13 -6.59 -17.25
N ASP A 148 8.26 -6.65 -17.95
CA ASP A 148 9.05 -7.87 -18.11
C ASP A 148 9.73 -8.29 -16.79
N ASN A 149 9.97 -7.34 -15.87
CA ASN A 149 10.58 -7.58 -14.54
C ASN A 149 9.59 -7.50 -13.38
N VAL A 150 8.44 -6.82 -13.56
CA VAL A 150 7.28 -7.06 -12.71
C VAL A 150 6.72 -8.38 -13.17
N ARG A 151 7.11 -9.50 -12.54
CA ARG A 151 6.49 -10.80 -12.82
C ARG A 151 4.99 -10.54 -12.97
N GLN A 152 4.42 -10.81 -14.16
CA GLN A 152 2.98 -11.04 -14.26
C GLN A 152 2.67 -11.91 -13.06
N TRP A 153 1.86 -11.39 -12.13
CA TRP A 153 1.61 -12.05 -10.86
C TRP A 153 1.25 -13.48 -11.19
N GLU A 154 2.09 -14.43 -10.78
CA GLU A 154 1.75 -15.84 -10.88
C GLU A 154 0.37 -15.96 -10.24
N THR A 155 -0.59 -16.40 -11.04
CA THR A 155 -1.97 -16.43 -10.59
C THR A 155 -2.03 -17.34 -9.37
N VAL A 156 -3.03 -17.16 -8.50
CA VAL A 156 -3.22 -18.05 -7.33
C VAL A 156 -3.23 -19.54 -7.75
N LYS A 157 -3.60 -19.88 -9.00
CA LYS A 157 -3.45 -21.23 -9.57
C LYS A 157 -2.00 -21.68 -9.75
N ASP A 158 -1.11 -20.78 -10.14
CA ASP A 158 0.32 -21.05 -10.29
C ASP A 158 1.00 -21.23 -8.92
N ILE A 159 0.49 -20.56 -7.89
CA ILE A 159 0.94 -20.71 -6.50
C ILE A 159 0.38 -21.99 -5.86
N SER A 160 -0.92 -22.29 -6.05
CA SER A 160 -1.55 -23.50 -5.50
C SER A 160 -1.01 -24.79 -6.13
N GLY A 161 -0.69 -24.77 -7.43
CA GLY A 161 -0.03 -25.88 -8.13
C GLY A 161 1.39 -26.17 -7.61
N LYS A 162 2.13 -25.13 -7.18
CA LYS A 162 3.47 -25.27 -6.60
C LYS A 162 3.47 -25.75 -5.14
N ILE A 163 2.43 -25.39 -4.37
CA ILE A 163 2.26 -25.86 -2.98
C ILE A 163 1.76 -27.31 -2.95
N GLY A 164 0.87 -27.70 -3.88
CA GLY A 164 0.35 -29.07 -3.98
C GLY A 164 1.42 -30.13 -4.28
N ASN A 165 2.51 -29.78 -4.97
CA ASN A 165 3.62 -30.69 -5.27
C ASN A 165 4.67 -30.80 -4.17
N LYS A 166 4.57 -30.02 -3.07
CA LYS A 166 5.47 -30.11 -1.90
C LYS A 166 4.82 -30.81 -0.70
N LEU A 167 3.58 -31.28 -0.83
CA LEU A 167 2.85 -32.02 0.19
C LEU A 167 2.48 -33.45 -0.26
N LYS A 168 3.26 -34.02 -1.20
CA LYS A 168 3.30 -35.46 -1.46
C LYS A 168 4.65 -36.03 -1.08
#